data_AF-A0A3P3ZA69-F1
#
_entry.id   AF-A0A3P3ZA69-F1
#
_cell.length_a   1.000
_cell.length_b   1.000
_cell.length_c   1.000
_cell.angle_alpha   90.00
_cell.angle_beta   90.00
_cell.angle_gamma   90.00
#
_symmetry.space_group_name_H-M   'P 1'
#
loop_
_entity.id
_entity.type
_entity.pdbx_description
1 polymer ?
#
loop_
_entity_poly.entity_id
_entity_poly.type
_entity_poly.pdbx_seq_one_letter_code
_entity_poly.pdbx_strand_id
1 'polypeptide(L)'
;MADYIFYRLGFRYTNCDHTTIDNTYGCALITRYPILSVRRYAIPSPLGEMACVIYDVLDVYGLLMHIYISRFSNTEHWVDGLLRSQFLR
;
A
#
# COMPACT_ATOMS: atom_id res chain seq x y z
N MET A 1 -0.02 12.85 -9.14
CA MET A 1 -1.09 12.04 -9.79
C MET A 1 -2.18 11.61 -8.80
N ALA A 2 -1.85 10.88 -7.73
CA ALA A 2 -2.84 10.44 -6.74
C ALA A 2 -3.62 11.60 -6.09
N ASP A 3 -2.94 12.71 -5.81
CA ASP A 3 -3.55 13.93 -5.26
C ASP A 3 -4.63 14.54 -6.19
N TYR A 4 -4.39 14.52 -7.51
CA TYR A 4 -5.34 15.00 -8.51
C TYR A 4 -6.57 14.09 -8.62
N ILE A 5 -6.38 12.77 -8.56
CA ILE A 5 -7.46 11.79 -8.57
C ILE A 5 -8.34 11.95 -7.32
N PHE A 6 -7.71 12.10 -6.16
CA PHE A 6 -8.37 12.39 -4.89
C PHE A 6 -9.24 13.65 -4.98
N TYR A 7 -8.64 14.77 -5.43
CA TYR A 7 -9.33 16.05 -5.55
C TYR A 7 -10.56 15.94 -6.46
N ARG A 8 -10.43 15.21 -7.58
CA ARG A 8 -11.52 15.04 -8.55
C ARG A 8 -12.62 14.07 -8.09
N LEU A 9 -12.28 13.06 -7.30
CA LEU A 9 -13.25 12.09 -6.77
C LEU A 9 -13.97 12.58 -5.50
N GLY A 10 -13.46 13.64 -4.86
CA GLY A 10 -14.03 14.19 -3.63
C GLY A 10 -13.98 13.23 -2.44
N PHE A 11 -13.05 12.26 -2.46
CA PHE A 11 -12.81 11.41 -1.30
C PHE A 11 -12.00 12.20 -0.27
N ARG A 12 -12.07 11.83 1.01
CA ARG A 12 -11.47 12.63 2.10
C ARG A 12 -10.23 11.98 2.70
N TYR A 13 -10.01 10.70 2.43
CA TYR A 13 -8.90 9.94 2.99
C TYR A 13 -8.08 9.30 1.86
N THR A 14 -6.78 9.57 1.87
CA THR A 14 -5.82 9.01 0.93
C THR A 14 -4.61 8.53 1.70
N ASN A 15 -4.16 7.33 1.38
CA ASN A 15 -2.89 6.81 1.82
C ASN A 15 -2.05 6.43 0.60
N CYS A 16 -0.89 7.06 0.46
CA CYS A 16 0.09 6.72 -0.57
C CYS A 16 1.36 6.23 0.11
N ASP A 17 2.06 5.29 -0.51
CA ASP A 17 3.41 4.95 -0.07
C ASP A 17 4.44 5.99 -0.53
N HIS A 18 5.57 6.09 0.16
CA HIS A 18 6.67 6.98 -0.22
C HIS A 18 7.28 6.58 -1.58
N THR A 19 7.26 5.29 -1.96
CA THR A 19 7.73 4.87 -3.28
C THR A 19 6.83 5.35 -4.42
N THR A 20 5.59 5.75 -4.13
CA THR A 20 4.68 6.36 -5.11
C THR A 20 5.11 7.77 -5.52
N ILE A 21 6.02 8.39 -4.77
CA ILE A 21 6.53 9.75 -5.02
C ILE A 21 7.87 9.70 -5.76
N ASP A 22 8.81 8.86 -5.33
CA ASP A 22 10.20 8.90 -5.81
C ASP A 22 10.64 7.69 -6.66
N ASN A 23 9.89 6.59 -6.65
CA ASN A 23 10.18 5.42 -7.49
C ASN A 23 9.17 5.31 -8.65
N THR A 24 9.55 4.60 -9.70
CA THR A 24 8.72 4.36 -10.89
C THR A 24 7.40 3.66 -10.58
N TYR A 25 7.23 3.13 -9.36
CA TYR A 25 6.05 2.39 -8.96
C TYR A 25 5.75 2.49 -7.46
N GLY A 26 4.47 2.70 -7.12
CA GLY A 26 3.99 2.69 -5.75
C GLY A 26 2.52 2.29 -5.66
N CYS A 27 2.02 2.22 -4.43
CA CYS A 27 0.64 1.85 -4.13
C CYS A 27 -0.07 3.02 -3.45
N ALA A 28 -1.33 3.22 -3.80
CA ALA A 28 -2.18 4.21 -3.15
C ALA A 28 -3.55 3.62 -2.84
N LEU A 29 -4.02 3.83 -1.62
CA LEU A 29 -5.40 3.62 -1.20
C LEU A 29 -6.13 4.96 -1.19
N ILE A 30 -7.27 5.03 -1.86
CA ILE A 30 -8.16 6.19 -1.82
C ILE A 30 -9.51 5.71 -1.30
N THR A 31 -10.01 6.33 -0.24
CA THR A 31 -11.18 5.85 0.49
C THR A 31 -12.04 7.00 1.02
N ARG A 32 -13.35 6.74 1.10
CA ARG A 32 -14.33 7.64 1.74
C ARG A 32 -14.40 7.46 3.25
N TYR A 33 -13.90 6.32 3.75
CA TYR A 33 -13.99 5.93 5.14
C TYR A 33 -12.75 6.33 5.92
N PRO A 34 -12.87 6.65 7.22
CA PRO A 34 -11.73 7.05 8.03
C PRO A 34 -10.72 5.90 8.16
N ILE A 35 -9.44 6.23 7.96
CA ILE A 35 -8.31 5.33 8.19
C ILE A 35 -7.91 5.45 9.66
N LEU A 36 -8.02 4.36 10.40
CA LEU A 36 -7.70 4.28 11.83
C LEU A 36 -6.20 4.05 12.05
N SER A 37 -5.57 3.21 11.22
CA SER A 37 -4.14 2.93 11.31
C SER A 37 -3.56 2.60 9.96
N VAL A 38 -2.31 3.04 9.74
CA VAL A 38 -1.53 2.79 8.53
C VAL A 38 -0.21 2.17 8.91
N ARG A 39 0.19 1.09 8.24
CA ARG A 39 1.55 0.55 8.27
C ARG A 39 2.05 0.39 6.85
N ARG A 40 3.29 0.82 6.62
CA ARG A 40 3.95 0.74 5.30
C ARG A 40 5.23 -0.04 5.47
N TYR A 41 5.45 -1.02 4.60
CA TYR A 41 6.62 -1.87 4.59
C TYR A 41 7.28 -1.79 3.22
N ALA A 42 8.51 -1.29 3.19
CA ALA A 42 9.41 -1.46 2.05
C ALA A 42 10.16 -2.78 2.23
N ILE A 43 9.92 -3.72 1.34
CA ILE A 43 10.52 -5.05 1.36
C ILE A 43 11.62 -5.06 0.29
N PRO A 44 12.91 -5.23 0.68
CA PRO A 44 13.98 -5.37 -0.28
C PRO A 44 13.90 -6.74 -0.96
N SER A 45 13.77 -6.76 -2.29
CA SER A 45 13.91 -8.00 -3.07
C SER A 45 15.40 -8.37 -3.17
N PRO A 46 15.76 -9.67 -3.15
CA PRO A 46 17.13 -10.12 -3.36
C PRO A 46 17.74 -9.68 -4.70
N LEU A 47 16.92 -9.34 -5.70
CA LEU A 47 17.36 -8.84 -7.00
C LEU A 47 17.56 -7.32 -7.04
N GLY A 48 17.44 -6.62 -5.90
CA GLY A 48 17.69 -5.19 -5.76
C GLY A 48 16.49 -4.30 -6.11
N GLU A 49 15.38 -4.89 -6.53
CA GLU A 49 14.11 -4.21 -6.73
C GLU A 49 13.37 -4.04 -5.39
N MET A 50 12.56 -2.98 -5.25
CA MET A 50 11.80 -2.71 -4.02
C MET A 50 10.35 -3.17 -4.17
N ALA A 51 9.92 -4.08 -3.31
CA ALA A 51 8.52 -4.42 -3.13
C ALA A 51 7.92 -3.56 -2.02
N CYS A 52 6.63 -3.24 -2.13
CA CYS A 52 5.93 -2.44 -1.13
C CYS A 52 4.67 -3.17 -0.65
N VAL A 53 4.40 -3.09 0.65
CA VAL A 53 3.15 -3.51 1.27
C VAL A 53 2.61 -2.36 2.11
N ILE A 54 1.36 -1.99 1.85
CA ILE A 54 0.56 -1.08 2.66
C ILE A 54 -0.48 -1.91 3.39
N TYR A 55 -0.56 -1.74 4.70
CA TYR A 55 -1.59 -2.31 5.54
C TYR A 55 -2.35 -1.19 6.24
N ASP A 56 -3.63 -1.07 5.89
CA ASP A 56 -4.53 -0.05 6.42
C ASP A 56 -5.70 -0.69 7.15
N VAL A 57 -6.09 -0.09 8.27
CA VAL A 57 -7.33 -0.44 8.97
C VAL A 57 -8.30 0.72 8.80
N LEU A 58 -9.45 0.42 8.22
CA LEU A 58 -10.55 1.36 7.99
C LEU A 58 -11.70 1.07 8.93
N ASP A 59 -12.42 2.12 9.32
CA ASP A 59 -13.75 1.98 9.92
C ASP A 59 -14.82 2.20 8.85
N VAL A 60 -15.45 1.10 8.41
CA VAL A 60 -16.52 1.09 7.43
C VAL A 60 -17.83 0.81 8.16
N TYR A 61 -18.59 1.87 8.47
CA TYR A 61 -19.88 1.79 9.17
C TYR A 61 -19.83 1.06 10.53
N GLY A 62 -18.75 1.23 11.30
CA GLY A 62 -18.55 0.57 12.59
C GLY A 62 -17.86 -0.80 12.49
N LEU A 63 -17.46 -1.23 11.29
CA LEU A 63 -16.73 -2.47 11.06
C LEU A 63 -15.26 -2.16 10.75
N LEU A 64 -14.36 -2.80 11.49
CA LEU A 64 -12.92 -2.75 11.25
C LEU A 64 -12.58 -3.58 10.01
N MET A 65 -12.20 -2.89 8.92
CA MET A 65 -11.75 -3.54 7.69
C MET A 65 -10.25 -3.44 7.54
N HIS A 66 -9.62 -4.61 7.39
CA HIS A 66 -8.19 -4.77 7.17
C HIS A 66 -7.91 -4.82 5.67
N ILE A 67 -7.23 -3.82 5.14
CA ILE A 67 -6.87 -3.72 3.73
C ILE A 67 -5.37 -3.89 3.57
N TYR A 68 -5.00 -4.85 2.72
CA TYR A 68 -3.62 -5.09 2.32
C TYR A 68 -3.47 -4.77 0.85
N ILE A 69 -2.62 -3.80 0.54
CA ILE A 69 -2.23 -3.47 -0.83
C ILE A 69 -0.76 -3.76 -0.96
N SER A 70 -0.42 -4.43 -2.05
CA SER A 70 0.92 -4.93 -2.19
C SER A 70 1.34 -4.96 -3.65
N ARG A 71 2.54 -4.48 -3.93
CA ARG A 71 3.14 -4.50 -5.26
C ARG A 71 4.31 -5.47 -5.29
N PHE A 72 4.30 -6.38 -6.25
CA PHE A 72 5.45 -7.25 -6.52
C PHE A 72 6.55 -6.51 -7.27
N SER A 73 7.76 -7.07 -7.13
CA SER A 73 8.87 -6.76 -8.00
C SER A 73 8.50 -6.95 -9.47
N ASN A 74 9.16 -6.23 -10.37
CA ASN A 74 9.02 -6.43 -11.80
C ASN A 74 9.55 -7.81 -12.22
N THR A 75 10.63 -8.26 -11.57
CA THR A 75 11.19 -9.60 -11.75
C THR A 75 10.74 -10.51 -10.62
N GLU A 76 9.89 -11.49 -10.91
CA GLU A 76 9.34 -12.37 -9.87
C GLU A 76 10.44 -13.29 -9.28
N HIS A 77 10.65 -13.22 -7.97
CA HIS A 77 11.52 -14.15 -7.24
C HIS A 77 10.75 -14.85 -6.12
N TRP A 78 10.97 -16.15 -5.93
CA TRP A 78 10.23 -16.97 -4.95
C TRP A 78 10.35 -16.46 -3.50
N VAL A 79 11.50 -15.86 -3.16
CA VAL A 79 11.77 -15.26 -1.84
C VAL A 79 10.85 -14.06 -1.56
N ASP A 80 10.40 -13.33 -2.59
CA ASP A 80 9.54 -12.16 -2.41
C ASP A 80 8.19 -12.53 -1.80
N GLY A 81 7.64 -13.69 -2.21
CA GLY A 81 6.42 -14.24 -1.66
C GLY A 81 6.57 -14.63 -0.19
N LEU A 82 7.69 -15.26 0.16
CA LEU A 82 7.99 -15.66 1.54
C LEU A 82 8.13 -14.43 2.44
N LEU A 83 8.95 -13.46 2.05
CA LEU A 83 9.17 -12.23 2.82
C LEU A 83 7.86 -11.51 3.08
N ARG A 84 7.00 -11.39 2.06
CA ARG A 84 5.69 -10.75 2.18
C ARG A 84 4.78 -11.44 3.20
N SER A 85 4.71 -12.77 3.19
CA SER A 85 3.89 -13.52 4.15
C SER A 85 4.31 -13.27 5.61
N GLN A 86 5.59 -12.97 5.86
CA GLN A 86 6.08 -12.66 7.20
C GLN A 86 5.63 -11.27 7.68
N PHE A 87 5.46 -10.31 6.77
CA PHE A 87 4.99 -8.95 7.09
C PHE A 87 3.46 -8.84 7.19
N LEU A 88 2.70 -9.79 6.63
CA LEU A 88 1.24 -9.83 6.63
C LEU A 88 0.62 -10.44 7.91
N ARG A 89 1.28 -10.28 9.07
CA ARG A 89 0.78 -10.81 10.36
C ARG A 89 -0.31 -9.96 11.00
#